data_AF-A0A2D8CAL8-F1
#
_entry.id   AF-A0A2D8CAL8-F1
#
_cell.length_a   1.000
_cell.length_b   1.000
_cell.length_c   1.000
_cell.angle_alpha   90.00
_cell.angle_beta   90.00
_cell.angle_gamma   90.00
#
_symmetry.space_group_name_H-M   'P 1'
#
loop_
_entity.id
_entity.type
_entity.pdbx_description
1 polymer ?
#
loop_
_entity_poly.entity_id
_entity_poly.type
_entity_poly.pdbx_seq_one_letter_code
_entity_poly.pdbx_strand_id
1 'polypeptide(L)'
;MINLWYEESYWAHAGGRVTGPEKVVRSTIEALTQEGIDFSINEDKYSYNFLLQYQHDLAYKKHECLEHDSCVIGPQFWPFDSYGEFLIDNPQFYKKLIAPSYWVEDVLVSKFNVSSDKVSIWAAPIKAPEIIDNISIDCLIYHKSRPDKNLEKIKTFLTSRGITYTQLNYGGYSQNDFKDALSKVKFCIIIDSTESQGIAIQEMMAAGKPLLVWDVKEWDYMGQEYKVPSTSVPYWSGDCGEKFYNSDELEFTFNKFYDKMDEYDPKKLIDSELSYKVSVEKLLKIFEE
;
A
#
# COMPACT_ATOMS: atom_id res chain seq x y z
N MET A 1 7.37 -8.98 -22.16
CA MET A 1 8.40 -7.93 -21.90
C MET A 1 7.71 -6.58 -21.81
N ILE A 2 8.18 -5.68 -20.94
CA ILE A 2 7.40 -4.54 -20.40
C ILE A 2 8.13 -3.19 -20.60
N ASN A 3 7.49 -2.20 -21.19
CA ASN A 3 7.91 -0.81 -21.15
C ASN A 3 7.35 -0.15 -19.87
N LEU A 4 8.22 0.22 -18.93
CA LEU A 4 7.83 0.96 -17.73
C LEU A 4 7.87 2.45 -18.02
N TRP A 5 6.77 3.13 -17.74
CA TRP A 5 6.63 4.57 -17.94
C TRP A 5 6.37 5.25 -16.59
N TYR A 6 7.33 6.08 -16.17
CA TYR A 6 7.24 6.90 -14.96
C TYR A 6 8.16 8.12 -15.05
N GLU A 7 8.01 9.07 -14.13
CA GLU A 7 8.83 10.28 -14.00
C GLU A 7 9.25 10.46 -12.55
N GLU A 8 10.56 10.54 -12.30
CA GLU A 8 11.09 10.78 -10.96
C GLU A 8 10.67 12.16 -10.39
N SER A 9 10.34 13.11 -11.27
CA SER A 9 9.82 14.42 -10.89
C SER A 9 8.53 14.33 -10.06
N TYR A 10 7.76 13.25 -10.19
CA TYR A 10 6.52 13.02 -9.45
C TYR A 10 6.73 13.03 -7.92
N TRP A 11 7.86 12.51 -7.45
CA TRP A 11 8.23 12.50 -6.03
C TRP A 11 9.41 13.40 -5.67
N ALA A 12 9.95 14.17 -6.62
CA ALA A 12 11.07 15.09 -6.38
C ALA A 12 10.78 16.16 -5.32
N HIS A 13 9.49 16.51 -5.12
CA HIS A 13 9.05 17.44 -4.08
C HIS A 13 9.33 16.97 -2.65
N ALA A 14 9.65 15.68 -2.44
CA ALA A 14 9.88 15.10 -1.12
C ALA A 14 11.28 15.42 -0.54
N GLY A 15 12.13 16.15 -1.25
CA GLY A 15 13.42 16.64 -0.74
C GLY A 15 14.36 15.52 -0.30
N GLY A 16 14.34 14.39 -1.02
CA GLY A 16 15.15 13.20 -0.73
C GLY A 16 14.54 12.21 0.26
N ARG A 17 13.32 12.46 0.77
CA ARG A 17 12.56 11.46 1.54
C ARG A 17 11.88 10.48 0.60
N VAL A 18 11.99 9.19 0.88
CA VAL A 18 11.32 8.14 0.09
C VAL A 18 9.82 8.19 0.34
N THR A 19 9.04 8.40 -0.72
CA THR A 19 7.57 8.49 -0.66
C THR A 19 6.90 7.15 -1.02
N GLY A 20 5.61 7.01 -0.69
CA GLY A 20 4.81 5.86 -1.14
C GLY A 20 4.85 5.66 -2.65
N PRO A 21 4.59 6.70 -3.47
CA PRO A 21 4.73 6.61 -4.92
C PRO A 21 6.12 6.15 -5.40
N GLU A 22 7.16 6.70 -4.81
CA GLU A 22 8.53 6.27 -5.14
C GLU A 22 8.76 4.79 -4.81
N LYS A 23 8.22 4.30 -3.68
CA LYS A 23 8.32 2.88 -3.30
C LYS A 23 7.63 1.96 -4.30
N VAL A 24 6.48 2.34 -4.86
CA VAL A 24 5.78 1.54 -5.89
C VAL A 24 6.70 1.32 -7.10
N VAL A 25 7.32 2.39 -7.61
CA VAL A 25 8.20 2.30 -8.79
C VAL A 25 9.45 1.49 -8.48
N ARG A 26 10.16 1.80 -7.38
CA ARG A 26 11.37 1.10 -6.98
C ARG A 26 11.13 -0.41 -6.76
N SER A 27 10.10 -0.76 -6.00
CA SER A 27 9.77 -2.17 -5.74
C SER A 27 9.36 -2.93 -7.00
N THR A 28 8.68 -2.28 -7.94
CA THR A 28 8.34 -2.88 -9.25
C THR A 28 9.58 -3.21 -10.05
N ILE A 29 10.53 -2.26 -10.16
CA ILE A 29 11.80 -2.45 -10.85
C ILE A 29 12.62 -3.57 -10.20
N GLU A 30 12.72 -3.55 -8.86
CA GLU A 30 13.44 -4.58 -8.10
C GLU A 30 12.81 -5.98 -8.32
N ALA A 31 11.49 -6.09 -8.30
CA ALA A 31 10.78 -7.35 -8.52
C ALA A 31 10.97 -7.87 -9.96
N LEU A 32 10.80 -7.02 -10.97
CA LEU A 32 11.00 -7.41 -12.37
C LEU A 32 12.45 -7.86 -12.62
N THR A 33 13.42 -7.16 -12.04
CA THR A 33 14.84 -7.55 -12.11
C THR A 33 15.09 -8.90 -11.45
N GLN A 34 14.54 -9.13 -10.25
CA GLN A 34 14.70 -10.39 -9.53
C GLN A 34 14.11 -11.58 -10.29
N GLU A 35 12.92 -11.41 -10.86
CA GLU A 35 12.20 -12.46 -11.60
C GLU A 35 12.68 -12.61 -13.05
N GLY A 36 13.72 -11.86 -13.47
CA GLY A 36 14.32 -11.97 -14.79
C GLY A 36 13.40 -11.51 -15.93
N ILE A 37 12.49 -10.57 -15.66
CA ILE A 37 11.59 -10.01 -16.68
C ILE A 37 12.28 -8.86 -17.39
N ASP A 38 12.39 -8.95 -18.71
CA ASP A 38 12.92 -7.86 -19.52
C ASP A 38 11.98 -6.64 -19.48
N PHE A 39 12.55 -5.50 -19.06
CA PHE A 39 11.87 -4.21 -19.08
C PHE A 39 12.76 -3.07 -19.61
N SER A 40 12.13 -2.06 -20.17
CA SER A 40 12.74 -0.79 -20.55
C SER A 40 12.13 0.31 -19.69
N ILE A 41 12.84 1.42 -19.50
CA ILE A 41 12.33 2.58 -18.77
C ILE A 41 12.18 3.71 -19.78
N ASN A 42 10.96 4.20 -19.94
CA ASN A 42 10.62 5.33 -20.80
C ASN A 42 11.04 5.17 -22.27
N GLU A 43 11.06 3.92 -22.75
CA GLU A 43 11.36 3.58 -24.14
C GLU A 43 10.33 2.57 -24.63
N ASP A 44 9.76 2.82 -25.82
CA ASP A 44 8.86 1.88 -26.48
C ASP A 44 9.65 0.80 -27.20
N LYS A 45 9.99 -0.27 -26.47
CA LYS A 45 10.85 -1.36 -26.92
C LYS A 45 10.12 -2.70 -26.98
N TYR A 46 9.11 -2.84 -26.15
CA TYR A 46 8.42 -4.09 -25.84
C TYR A 46 6.91 -3.95 -26.05
N SER A 47 6.19 -5.07 -25.98
CA SER A 47 4.77 -5.13 -26.34
C SER A 47 3.81 -4.66 -25.24
N TYR A 48 4.23 -4.64 -23.98
CA TYR A 48 3.37 -4.28 -22.85
C TYR A 48 3.76 -2.92 -22.32
N ASN A 49 2.80 -2.00 -22.22
CA ASN A 49 3.04 -0.65 -21.73
C ASN A 49 2.47 -0.50 -20.32
N PHE A 50 3.33 -0.21 -19.34
CA PHE A 50 2.92 0.03 -17.96
C PHE A 50 3.19 1.47 -17.55
N LEU A 51 2.13 2.30 -17.51
CA LEU A 51 2.21 3.64 -16.95
C LEU A 51 1.95 3.55 -15.45
N LEU A 52 3.02 3.46 -14.66
CA LEU A 52 2.93 3.38 -13.19
C LEU A 52 2.26 4.62 -12.58
N GLN A 53 2.37 5.75 -13.30
CA GLN A 53 1.78 7.03 -12.95
C GLN A 53 1.12 7.70 -14.14
N TYR A 54 -0.01 8.34 -13.90
CA TYR A 54 -0.69 9.18 -14.88
C TYR A 54 -0.67 10.64 -14.38
N GLN A 55 0.40 11.36 -14.71
CA GLN A 55 0.69 12.73 -14.25
C GLN A 55 0.19 13.82 -15.22
N HIS A 56 -0.04 15.00 -14.63
CA HIS A 56 -0.52 16.26 -15.17
C HIS A 56 0.20 16.86 -16.41
N ASP A 57 1.47 16.57 -16.71
CA ASP A 57 2.18 17.31 -17.78
C ASP A 57 3.05 16.48 -18.74
N LEU A 58 3.37 15.24 -18.38
CA LEU A 58 4.30 14.38 -19.14
C LEU A 58 3.77 12.98 -19.43
N ALA A 59 3.06 12.34 -18.49
CA ALA A 59 2.57 10.97 -18.70
C ALA A 59 1.54 10.91 -19.84
N TYR A 60 0.66 11.91 -19.96
CA TYR A 60 -0.31 11.96 -21.06
C TYR A 60 0.38 12.08 -22.43
N LYS A 61 1.50 12.82 -22.53
CA LYS A 61 2.25 12.95 -23.80
C LYS A 61 2.85 11.62 -24.24
N LYS A 62 3.33 10.83 -23.28
CA LYS A 62 3.78 9.46 -23.52
C LYS A 62 2.61 8.61 -23.94
N HIS A 63 1.52 8.65 -23.17
CA HIS A 63 0.30 7.90 -23.42
C HIS A 63 -0.27 8.11 -24.84
N GLU A 64 -0.32 9.35 -25.32
CA GLU A 64 -0.76 9.69 -26.68
C GLU A 64 0.02 8.98 -27.80
N CYS A 65 1.24 8.49 -27.51
CA CYS A 65 2.10 7.80 -28.46
C CYS A 65 2.06 6.27 -28.32
N LEU A 66 1.30 5.70 -27.38
CA LEU A 66 1.31 4.26 -27.08
C LEU A 66 0.12 3.54 -27.69
N GLU A 67 0.33 2.27 -28.02
CA GLU A 67 -0.75 1.35 -28.41
C GLU A 67 -1.66 1.07 -27.20
N HIS A 68 -2.87 1.65 -27.23
CA HIS A 68 -3.81 1.66 -26.10
C HIS A 68 -4.26 0.28 -25.62
N ASP A 69 -4.40 -0.69 -26.54
CA ASP A 69 -4.78 -2.08 -26.21
C ASP A 69 -3.68 -2.84 -25.43
N SER A 70 -2.48 -2.27 -25.35
CA SER A 70 -1.36 -2.79 -24.56
C SER A 70 -1.07 -1.98 -23.29
N CYS A 71 -1.81 -0.89 -23.07
CA CYS A 71 -1.52 0.13 -22.07
C CYS A 71 -2.28 -0.15 -20.76
N VAL A 72 -1.53 -0.50 -19.71
CA VAL A 72 -2.04 -0.61 -18.33
C VAL A 72 -1.57 0.63 -17.57
N ILE A 73 -2.47 1.25 -16.81
CA ILE A 73 -2.21 2.53 -16.13
C ILE A 73 -2.48 2.40 -14.62
N GLY A 74 -1.59 2.94 -13.79
CA GLY A 74 -1.73 3.01 -12.33
C GLY A 74 -0.66 2.19 -11.60
N PRO A 75 -0.74 2.08 -10.26
CA PRO A 75 -1.83 2.57 -9.40
C PRO A 75 -1.79 4.08 -9.12
N GLN A 76 -0.80 4.84 -9.62
CA GLN A 76 -0.63 6.25 -9.27
C GLN A 76 -1.40 7.19 -10.19
N PHE A 77 -2.72 7.24 -10.01
CA PHE A 77 -3.58 8.27 -10.56
C PHE A 77 -4.65 8.63 -9.53
N TRP A 78 -5.27 9.80 -9.66
CA TRP A 78 -6.31 10.24 -8.74
C TRP A 78 -7.61 10.50 -9.50
N PRO A 79 -8.68 9.71 -9.30
CA PRO A 79 -9.89 9.81 -10.11
C PRO A 79 -10.65 11.14 -9.96
N PHE A 80 -10.28 11.98 -8.98
CA PHE A 80 -10.89 13.29 -8.73
C PHE A 80 -10.07 14.47 -9.27
N ASP A 81 -8.92 14.21 -9.92
CA ASP A 81 -8.22 15.24 -10.68
C ASP A 81 -8.58 15.16 -12.17
N SER A 82 -8.23 16.19 -12.93
CA SER A 82 -8.57 16.26 -14.37
C SER A 82 -8.00 15.11 -15.21
N TYR A 83 -6.93 14.46 -14.75
CA TYR A 83 -6.30 13.34 -15.46
C TYR A 83 -7.00 12.03 -15.15
N GLY A 84 -7.38 11.83 -13.89
CA GLY A 84 -8.28 10.74 -13.50
C GLY A 84 -9.63 10.83 -14.19
N GLU A 85 -10.26 12.00 -14.21
CA GLU A 85 -11.50 12.27 -14.94
C GLU A 85 -11.34 11.94 -16.44
N PHE A 86 -10.23 12.36 -17.06
CA PHE A 86 -9.92 12.00 -18.44
C PHE A 86 -9.88 10.48 -18.66
N LEU A 87 -9.22 9.72 -17.78
CA LEU A 87 -9.17 8.25 -17.89
C LEU A 87 -10.56 7.63 -17.71
N ILE A 88 -11.38 8.16 -16.81
CA ILE A 88 -12.74 7.67 -16.59
C ILE A 88 -13.61 7.92 -17.84
N ASP A 89 -13.52 9.11 -18.42
CA ASP A 89 -14.31 9.51 -19.59
C ASP A 89 -13.82 8.87 -20.89
N ASN A 90 -12.59 8.34 -20.93
CA ASN A 90 -11.95 7.81 -22.14
C ASN A 90 -11.41 6.38 -21.98
N PRO A 91 -12.26 5.39 -21.67
CA PRO A 91 -11.83 4.00 -21.44
C PRO A 91 -11.27 3.29 -22.68
N GLN A 92 -11.40 3.88 -23.87
CA GLN A 92 -10.81 3.40 -25.12
C GLN A 92 -9.29 3.63 -25.21
N PHE A 93 -8.71 4.47 -24.35
CA PHE A 93 -7.28 4.79 -24.41
C PHE A 93 -6.41 3.88 -23.54
N TYR A 94 -6.99 2.95 -22.80
CA TYR A 94 -6.21 1.97 -22.04
C TYR A 94 -6.88 0.61 -22.04
N LYS A 95 -6.05 -0.39 -21.78
CA LYS A 95 -6.46 -1.76 -21.53
C LYS A 95 -7.09 -1.87 -20.15
N LYS A 96 -6.34 -1.49 -19.09
CA LYS A 96 -6.76 -1.59 -17.68
C LYS A 96 -6.27 -0.41 -16.86
N LEU A 97 -7.07 0.02 -15.88
CA LEU A 97 -6.64 0.80 -14.73
C LEU A 97 -6.30 -0.14 -13.57
N ILE A 98 -5.21 0.17 -12.87
CA ILE A 98 -4.79 -0.57 -11.70
C ILE A 98 -5.38 0.05 -10.45
N ALA A 99 -6.17 -0.75 -9.72
CA ALA A 99 -6.53 -0.46 -8.35
C ALA A 99 -5.56 -1.15 -7.39
N PRO A 100 -4.95 -0.44 -6.43
CA PRO A 100 -4.01 -1.05 -5.47
C PRO A 100 -4.67 -2.01 -4.47
N SER A 101 -5.99 -2.02 -4.35
CA SER A 101 -6.76 -2.94 -3.51
C SER A 101 -8.24 -2.97 -3.89
N TYR A 102 -8.98 -3.93 -3.32
CA TYR A 102 -10.41 -4.11 -3.54
C TYR A 102 -11.26 -2.86 -3.27
N TRP A 103 -10.98 -2.12 -2.19
CA TRP A 103 -11.82 -0.95 -1.89
C TRP A 103 -11.56 0.20 -2.88
N VAL A 104 -10.35 0.30 -3.44
CA VAL A 104 -10.07 1.31 -4.47
C VAL A 104 -10.73 0.92 -5.80
N GLU A 105 -10.77 -0.37 -6.14
CA GLU A 105 -11.59 -0.86 -7.25
C GLU A 105 -13.07 -0.50 -7.04
N ASP A 106 -13.61 -0.71 -5.82
CA ASP A 106 -15.00 -0.36 -5.51
C ASP A 106 -15.27 1.14 -5.68
N VAL A 107 -14.31 2.02 -5.35
CA VAL A 107 -14.44 3.46 -5.68
C VAL A 107 -14.57 3.67 -7.19
N LEU A 108 -13.67 3.09 -7.99
CA LEU A 108 -13.66 3.27 -9.44
C LEU A 108 -14.94 2.73 -10.09
N VAL A 109 -15.37 1.53 -9.70
CA VAL A 109 -16.52 0.86 -10.29
C VAL A 109 -17.83 1.44 -9.77
N SER A 110 -18.02 1.54 -8.45
CA SER A 110 -19.32 1.93 -7.88
C SER A 110 -19.59 3.43 -7.86
N LYS A 111 -18.53 4.26 -7.82
CA LYS A 111 -18.67 5.72 -7.71
C LYS A 111 -18.37 6.45 -9.01
N PHE A 112 -17.39 5.97 -9.77
CA PHE A 112 -17.02 6.57 -11.05
C PHE A 112 -17.59 5.82 -12.25
N ASN A 113 -18.31 4.71 -12.04
CA ASN A 113 -18.90 3.90 -13.10
C ASN A 113 -17.87 3.40 -14.14
N VAL A 114 -16.60 3.23 -13.74
CA VAL A 114 -15.61 2.57 -14.58
C VAL A 114 -16.03 1.12 -14.74
N SER A 115 -16.07 0.63 -15.98
CA SER A 115 -16.46 -0.75 -16.24
C SER A 115 -15.54 -1.72 -15.51
N SER A 116 -16.10 -2.74 -14.86
CA SER A 116 -15.30 -3.69 -14.06
C SER A 116 -14.26 -4.45 -14.88
N ASP A 117 -14.50 -4.68 -16.18
CA ASP A 117 -13.52 -5.30 -17.07
C ASP A 117 -12.34 -4.38 -17.41
N LYS A 118 -12.46 -3.07 -17.12
CA LYS A 118 -11.42 -2.06 -17.30
C LYS A 118 -10.60 -1.80 -16.05
N VAL A 119 -10.88 -2.46 -14.94
CA VAL A 119 -10.11 -2.35 -13.70
C VAL A 119 -9.48 -3.71 -13.37
N SER A 120 -8.25 -3.69 -12.90
CA SER A 120 -7.58 -4.87 -12.35
C SER A 120 -6.94 -4.52 -11.02
N ILE A 121 -7.05 -5.42 -10.04
CA ILE A 121 -6.39 -5.23 -8.75
C ILE A 121 -4.93 -5.68 -8.86
N TRP A 122 -4.04 -4.75 -8.55
CA TRP A 122 -2.62 -5.05 -8.41
C TRP A 122 -1.98 -4.12 -7.38
N ALA A 123 -1.28 -4.72 -6.41
CA ALA A 123 -0.47 -3.98 -5.44
C ALA A 123 1.01 -4.07 -5.80
N ALA A 124 1.72 -3.00 -5.46
CA ALA A 124 3.17 -2.97 -5.61
C ALA A 124 3.83 -4.10 -4.81
N PRO A 125 4.89 -4.72 -5.34
CA PRO A 125 5.57 -5.81 -4.66
C PRO A 125 6.15 -5.37 -3.31
N ILE A 126 6.11 -6.25 -2.32
CA ILE A 126 6.64 -6.00 -0.98
C ILE A 126 7.85 -6.89 -0.73
N LYS A 127 8.96 -6.24 -0.35
CA LYS A 127 10.16 -6.90 0.16
C LYS A 127 10.24 -6.73 1.66
N ALA A 128 10.55 -7.82 2.36
CA ALA A 128 10.84 -7.75 3.78
C ALA A 128 12.02 -6.79 4.03
N PRO A 129 11.88 -5.82 4.95
CA PRO A 129 13.00 -4.97 5.31
C PRO A 129 14.11 -5.82 5.92
N GLU A 130 15.35 -5.60 5.49
CA GLU A 130 16.52 -6.24 6.06
C GLU A 130 16.74 -5.73 7.48
N ILE A 131 16.34 -6.52 8.48
CA ILE A 131 16.47 -6.24 9.91
C ILE A 131 17.19 -7.38 10.61
N ILE A 132 17.89 -7.05 11.69
CA ILE A 132 18.45 -8.02 12.64
C ILE A 132 17.69 -7.83 13.95
N ASP A 133 16.92 -8.83 14.37
CA ASP A 133 16.14 -8.71 15.60
C ASP A 133 17.07 -8.51 16.81
N ASN A 134 16.86 -7.38 17.50
CA ASN A 134 17.54 -6.98 18.72
C ASN A 134 16.50 -6.48 19.73
N ILE A 135 15.48 -7.31 19.93
CA ILE A 135 14.28 -7.01 20.69
C ILE A 135 14.63 -6.42 22.06
N SER A 136 14.20 -5.19 22.27
CA SER A 136 14.42 -4.41 23.50
C SER A 136 13.21 -3.58 23.91
N ILE A 137 12.22 -3.47 23.03
CA ILE A 137 10.96 -2.75 23.21
C ILE A 137 9.84 -3.73 22.85
N ASP A 138 8.68 -3.63 23.47
CA ASP A 138 7.57 -4.53 23.15
C ASP A 138 6.86 -4.11 21.85
N CYS A 139 6.50 -2.83 21.73
CA CYS A 139 5.57 -2.34 20.71
C CYS A 139 6.14 -1.19 19.86
N LEU A 140 5.90 -1.22 18.56
CA LEU A 140 5.97 -0.03 17.69
C LEU A 140 4.56 0.51 17.45
N ILE A 141 4.29 1.77 17.81
CA ILE A 141 3.07 2.46 17.41
C ILE A 141 3.32 3.16 16.07
N TYR A 142 2.56 2.79 15.05
CA TYR A 142 2.52 3.50 13.78
C TYR A 142 1.28 4.39 13.71
N HIS A 143 1.48 5.70 13.64
CA HIS A 143 0.41 6.68 13.66
C HIS A 143 0.40 7.51 12.37
N LYS A 144 -0.74 7.49 11.68
CA LYS A 144 -0.98 8.21 10.43
C LYS A 144 -2.44 8.66 10.36
N SER A 145 -2.71 9.83 9.79
CA SER A 145 -4.05 10.30 9.38
C SER A 145 -5.20 10.13 10.41
N ARG A 146 -4.90 10.14 11.71
CA ARG A 146 -5.87 9.98 12.81
C ARG A 146 -5.61 11.01 13.91
N PRO A 147 -6.63 11.42 14.68
CA PRO A 147 -6.44 12.41 15.75
C PRO A 147 -5.46 11.96 16.84
N ASP A 148 -4.63 12.87 17.35
CA ASP A 148 -3.65 12.60 18.43
C ASP A 148 -4.27 12.00 19.69
N LYS A 149 -5.54 12.30 19.99
CA LYS A 149 -6.26 11.68 21.12
C LYS A 149 -6.29 10.15 21.04
N ASN A 150 -6.28 9.57 19.83
CA ASN A 150 -6.25 8.12 19.65
C ASN A 150 -4.86 7.56 20.00
N LEU A 151 -3.80 8.24 19.55
CA LEU A 151 -2.43 7.93 19.92
C LEU A 151 -2.23 7.98 21.44
N GLU A 152 -2.66 9.07 22.08
CA GLU A 152 -2.52 9.25 23.53
C GLU A 152 -3.29 8.19 24.32
N LYS A 153 -4.44 7.74 23.81
CA LYS A 153 -5.20 6.63 24.41
C LYS A 153 -4.42 5.31 24.37
N ILE A 154 -3.77 5.00 23.25
CA ILE A 154 -2.91 3.81 23.14
C ILE A 154 -1.70 3.92 24.05
N LYS A 155 -1.01 5.06 24.07
CA LYS A 155 0.14 5.28 24.97
C LYS A 155 -0.23 5.12 26.45
N THR A 156 -1.37 5.68 26.86
CA THR A 156 -1.88 5.56 28.24
C THR A 156 -2.16 4.10 28.58
N PHE A 157 -2.82 3.37 27.66
CA PHE A 157 -3.11 1.95 27.83
C PHE A 157 -1.83 1.09 27.93
N LEU A 158 -0.85 1.29 27.05
CA LEU A 158 0.40 0.53 27.10
C LEU A 158 1.17 0.82 28.39
N THR A 159 1.23 2.09 28.80
CA THR A 159 1.89 2.53 30.05
C THR A 159 1.24 1.88 31.28
N SER A 160 -0.10 1.83 31.34
CA SER A 160 -0.81 1.21 32.47
C SER A 160 -0.62 -0.30 32.55
N ARG A 161 -0.28 -0.95 31.42
CA ARG A 161 0.04 -2.38 31.34
C ARG A 161 1.53 -2.68 31.50
N GLY A 162 2.38 -1.66 31.68
CA GLY A 162 3.82 -1.81 31.79
C GLY A 162 4.49 -2.25 30.48
N ILE A 163 3.85 -2.00 29.34
CA ILE A 163 4.34 -2.37 28.01
C ILE A 163 5.18 -1.23 27.45
N THR A 164 6.42 -1.53 27.08
CA THR A 164 7.33 -0.55 26.49
C THR A 164 6.99 -0.30 25.03
N TYR A 165 7.12 0.95 24.56
CA TYR A 165 6.82 1.28 23.17
C TYR A 165 7.74 2.34 22.59
N THR A 166 7.87 2.29 21.26
CA THR A 166 8.39 3.35 20.41
C THR A 166 7.30 3.80 19.42
N GLN A 167 7.52 4.91 18.72
CA GLN A 167 6.53 5.51 17.81
C GLN A 167 7.18 5.94 16.50
N LEU A 168 6.47 5.71 15.40
CA LEU A 168 6.74 6.34 14.11
C LEU A 168 5.53 7.14 13.65
N ASN A 169 5.78 8.37 13.23
CA ASN A 169 4.79 9.25 12.60
C ASN A 169 5.02 9.26 11.09
N TYR A 170 3.98 8.99 10.31
CA TYR A 170 4.08 9.01 8.86
C TYR A 170 4.65 10.34 8.33
N GLY A 171 5.57 10.25 7.37
CA GLY A 171 6.29 11.41 6.79
C GLY A 171 7.40 11.99 7.67
N GLY A 172 7.56 11.50 8.91
CA GLY A 172 8.54 11.96 9.89
C GLY A 172 9.73 11.03 10.13
N TYR A 173 9.85 9.92 9.41
CA TYR A 173 10.93 8.93 9.58
C TYR A 173 11.63 8.61 8.25
N SER A 174 12.92 8.27 8.33
CA SER A 174 13.68 7.70 7.21
C SER A 174 13.52 6.18 7.15
N GLN A 175 13.87 5.56 6.02
CA GLN A 175 13.84 4.09 5.91
C GLN A 175 14.77 3.40 6.93
N ASN A 176 15.84 4.07 7.37
CA ASN A 176 16.71 3.56 8.43
C ASN A 176 16.03 3.63 9.80
N ASP A 177 15.39 4.75 10.14
CA ASP A 177 14.62 4.87 11.38
C ASP A 177 13.52 3.81 11.47
N PHE A 178 12.87 3.51 10.32
CA PHE A 178 11.87 2.46 10.21
C PHE A 178 12.46 1.08 10.55
N LYS A 179 13.56 0.70 9.90
CA LYS A 179 14.26 -0.59 10.15
C LYS A 179 14.77 -0.69 11.59
N ASP A 180 15.33 0.39 12.12
CA ASP A 180 15.88 0.46 13.47
C ASP A 180 14.79 0.38 14.55
N ALA A 181 13.60 0.92 14.29
CA ALA A 181 12.45 0.72 15.17
C ALA A 181 11.93 -0.72 15.08
N LEU A 182 11.78 -1.25 13.86
CA LEU A 182 11.19 -2.55 13.60
C LEU A 182 12.03 -3.71 14.16
N SER A 183 13.37 -3.60 14.11
CA SER A 183 14.31 -4.57 14.68
C SER A 183 14.21 -4.72 16.21
N LYS A 184 13.70 -3.70 16.90
CA LYS A 184 13.67 -3.65 18.38
C LYS A 184 12.36 -4.11 18.99
N VAL A 185 11.31 -4.33 18.18
CA VAL A 185 9.94 -4.55 18.66
C VAL A 185 9.41 -5.94 18.36
N LYS A 186 8.52 -6.43 19.24
CA LYS A 186 7.85 -7.73 19.11
C LYS A 186 6.64 -7.66 18.19
N PHE A 187 5.86 -6.57 18.32
CA PHE A 187 4.63 -6.36 17.55
C PHE A 187 4.44 -4.88 17.22
N CYS A 188 3.44 -4.58 16.38
CA CYS A 188 3.09 -3.21 16.05
C CYS A 188 1.60 -2.91 16.32
N ILE A 189 1.32 -1.66 16.71
CA ILE A 189 -0.04 -1.11 16.78
C ILE A 189 -0.20 -0.11 15.66
N ILE A 190 -1.24 -0.30 14.84
CA ILE A 190 -1.55 0.59 13.72
C ILE A 190 -2.71 1.52 14.12
N ILE A 191 -2.48 2.82 13.99
CA ILE A 191 -3.50 3.86 14.18
C ILE A 191 -3.53 4.68 12.89
N ASP A 192 -4.39 4.27 11.95
CA ASP A 192 -4.51 4.90 10.64
C ASP A 192 -5.97 5.13 10.24
N SER A 193 -6.22 5.97 9.24
CA SER A 193 -7.51 6.00 8.56
C SER A 193 -7.57 4.87 7.53
N THR A 194 -7.41 5.18 6.26
CA THR A 194 -7.53 4.26 5.14
C THR A 194 -6.23 4.26 4.36
N GLU A 195 -5.79 3.08 3.94
CA GLU A 195 -4.63 2.94 3.06
C GLU A 195 -5.08 2.38 1.72
N SER A 196 -4.58 2.92 0.61
CA SER A 196 -4.86 2.36 -0.72
C SER A 196 -4.21 0.99 -0.89
N GLN A 197 -2.95 0.88 -0.46
CA GLN A 197 -2.21 -0.38 -0.31
C GLN A 197 -1.66 -0.56 1.10
N GLY A 198 -1.02 0.47 1.68
CA GLY A 198 -0.42 0.41 3.01
C GLY A 198 0.99 -0.21 3.04
N ILE A 199 1.89 0.23 2.15
CA ILE A 199 3.24 -0.36 1.97
C ILE A 199 4.01 -0.47 3.29
N ALA A 200 4.02 0.57 4.14
CA ALA A 200 4.75 0.52 5.41
C ALA A 200 4.19 -0.55 6.37
N ILE A 201 2.86 -0.72 6.40
CA ILE A 201 2.21 -1.76 7.21
C ILE A 201 2.55 -3.15 6.65
N GLN A 202 2.53 -3.30 5.33
CA GLN A 202 2.92 -4.54 4.67
C GLN A 202 4.40 -4.88 4.87
N GLU A 203 5.29 -3.88 4.94
CA GLU A 203 6.70 -4.09 5.31
C GLU A 203 6.85 -4.58 6.77
N MET A 204 6.02 -4.10 7.71
CA MET A 204 5.97 -4.63 9.08
C MET A 204 5.52 -6.11 9.10
N MET A 205 4.50 -6.44 8.31
CA MET A 205 4.00 -7.80 8.13
C MET A 205 5.07 -8.71 7.50
N ALA A 206 5.79 -8.21 6.49
CA ALA A 206 6.86 -8.93 5.80
C ALA A 206 8.05 -9.22 6.74
N ALA A 207 8.28 -8.34 7.72
CA ALA A 207 9.22 -8.55 8.82
C ALA A 207 8.68 -9.48 9.92
N GLY A 208 7.51 -10.08 9.73
CA GLY A 208 6.91 -11.03 10.66
C GLY A 208 6.35 -10.40 11.93
N LYS A 209 6.09 -9.08 11.96
CA LYS A 209 5.57 -8.41 13.16
C LYS A 209 4.03 -8.50 13.20
N PRO A 210 3.44 -9.18 14.21
CA PRO A 210 1.99 -9.22 14.36
C PRO A 210 1.42 -7.82 14.62
N LEU A 211 0.20 -7.59 14.15
CA LEU A 211 -0.42 -6.26 14.15
C LEU A 211 -1.68 -6.23 15.01
N LEU A 212 -1.78 -5.23 15.89
CA LEU A 212 -3.04 -4.82 16.49
C LEU A 212 -3.51 -3.52 15.83
N VAL A 213 -4.63 -3.55 15.12
CA VAL A 213 -5.06 -2.46 14.25
C VAL A 213 -6.28 -1.74 14.83
N TRP A 214 -6.15 -0.44 15.11
CA TRP A 214 -7.29 0.43 15.33
C TRP A 214 -7.85 0.86 13.98
N ASP A 215 -8.68 0.01 13.40
CA ASP A 215 -9.13 0.10 12.02
C ASP A 215 -10.30 1.10 11.85
N VAL A 216 -10.56 1.44 10.60
CA VAL A 216 -11.76 2.14 10.15
C VAL A 216 -12.58 1.21 9.26
N LYS A 217 -13.83 1.58 8.99
CA LYS A 217 -14.73 0.74 8.18
C LYS A 217 -15.00 1.32 6.80
N GLU A 218 -14.71 2.60 6.60
CA GLU A 218 -15.24 3.36 5.47
C GLU A 218 -14.25 4.45 5.08
N TRP A 219 -14.19 4.73 3.78
CA TRP A 219 -13.48 5.86 3.21
C TRP A 219 -14.51 6.91 2.81
N ASP A 220 -14.43 8.11 3.38
CA ASP A 220 -15.38 9.21 3.13
C ASP A 220 -14.66 10.56 2.92
N TYR A 221 -13.36 10.52 2.59
CA TYR A 221 -12.51 11.70 2.47
C TYR A 221 -13.02 12.71 1.42
N MET A 222 -13.62 12.21 0.34
CA MET A 222 -14.20 13.04 -0.73
C MET A 222 -15.70 13.35 -0.52
N GLY A 223 -16.24 13.05 0.65
CA GLY A 223 -17.66 13.29 0.98
C GLY A 223 -18.52 12.03 0.94
N GLN A 224 -19.74 12.15 1.46
CA GLN A 224 -20.64 11.00 1.68
C GLN A 224 -21.09 10.30 0.39
N GLU A 225 -21.07 10.98 -0.75
CA GLU A 225 -21.44 10.41 -2.05
C GLU A 225 -20.42 9.37 -2.54
N TYR A 226 -19.14 9.60 -2.27
CA TYR A 226 -18.03 8.69 -2.62
C TYR A 226 -17.74 7.63 -1.56
N LYS A 227 -18.56 7.58 -0.51
CA LYS A 227 -18.35 6.68 0.61
C LYS A 227 -18.42 5.21 0.20
N VAL A 228 -17.38 4.45 0.54
CA VAL A 228 -17.27 2.99 0.32
C VAL A 228 -16.73 2.28 1.57
N PRO A 229 -17.03 0.99 1.77
CA PRO A 229 -16.33 0.17 2.75
C PRO A 229 -14.81 0.18 2.49
N SER A 230 -14.01 0.39 3.52
CA SER A 230 -12.55 0.44 3.39
C SER A 230 -11.86 0.07 4.70
N THR A 231 -10.53 0.13 4.71
CA THR A 231 -9.70 -0.27 5.85
C THR A 231 -8.33 0.42 5.81
N SER A 232 -7.69 0.47 6.97
CA SER A 232 -6.26 0.79 7.12
C SER A 232 -5.33 -0.34 6.64
N VAL A 233 -5.84 -1.57 6.50
CA VAL A 233 -5.07 -2.77 6.14
C VAL A 233 -5.72 -3.54 4.99
N PRO A 234 -5.59 -3.07 3.73
CA PRO A 234 -6.30 -3.64 2.57
C PRO A 234 -5.94 -5.09 2.28
N TYR A 235 -4.76 -5.52 2.71
CA TYR A 235 -4.27 -6.89 2.61
C TYR A 235 -4.14 -7.44 4.02
N TRP A 236 -5.12 -8.24 4.43
CA TRP A 236 -5.27 -8.72 5.79
C TRP A 236 -5.82 -10.14 5.85
N SER A 237 -5.36 -10.92 6.83
CA SER A 237 -5.95 -12.21 7.21
C SER A 237 -5.96 -12.36 8.73
N GLY A 238 -6.65 -13.37 9.25
CA GLY A 238 -6.64 -13.67 10.69
C GLY A 238 -5.25 -14.04 11.23
N ASP A 239 -4.34 -14.50 10.36
CA ASP A 239 -2.96 -14.84 10.73
C ASP A 239 -2.11 -13.58 10.96
N CYS A 240 -2.60 -12.38 10.62
CA CYS A 240 -1.83 -11.14 10.73
C CYS A 240 -1.89 -10.48 12.12
N GLY A 241 -2.93 -10.80 12.90
CA GLY A 241 -3.18 -10.20 14.20
C GLY A 241 -4.67 -9.91 14.43
N GLU A 242 -4.98 -8.83 15.14
CA GLU A 242 -6.36 -8.48 15.54
C GLU A 242 -6.73 -7.05 15.16
N LYS A 243 -8.03 -6.82 14.96
CA LYS A 243 -8.60 -5.50 14.63
C LYS A 243 -9.65 -5.10 15.64
N PHE A 244 -9.70 -3.82 15.95
CA PHE A 244 -10.77 -3.21 16.71
C PHE A 244 -11.13 -1.86 16.10
N TYR A 245 -12.34 -1.38 16.37
CA TYR A 245 -12.88 -0.17 15.74
C TYR A 245 -13.18 0.92 16.76
N ASN A 246 -13.68 0.52 17.94
CA ASN A 246 -14.06 1.43 18.99
C ASN A 246 -13.09 1.35 20.17
N SER A 247 -12.91 2.48 20.83
CA SER A 247 -11.86 2.63 21.84
C SER A 247 -12.09 1.82 23.14
N ASP A 248 -13.32 1.36 23.34
CA ASP A 248 -13.78 0.47 24.41
C ASP A 248 -13.50 -1.02 24.10
N GLU A 249 -13.26 -1.37 22.84
CA GLU A 249 -12.86 -2.73 22.42
C GLU A 249 -11.36 -2.98 22.63
N LEU A 250 -10.57 -1.92 22.89
CA LEU A 250 -9.11 -1.97 22.96
C LEU A 250 -8.61 -3.03 23.95
N GLU A 251 -9.12 -3.02 25.19
CA GLU A 251 -8.60 -3.91 26.24
C GLU A 251 -8.87 -5.38 25.92
N PHE A 252 -10.11 -5.72 25.53
CA PHE A 252 -10.48 -7.08 25.18
C PHE A 252 -9.69 -7.58 23.96
N THR A 253 -9.60 -6.76 22.91
CA THR A 253 -8.89 -7.13 21.68
C THR A 253 -7.40 -7.25 21.91
N PHE A 254 -6.80 -6.35 22.70
CA PHE A 254 -5.40 -6.44 23.08
C PHE A 254 -5.11 -7.73 23.84
N ASN A 255 -5.95 -8.13 24.80
CA ASN A 255 -5.73 -9.36 25.54
C ASN A 255 -5.74 -10.59 24.62
N LYS A 256 -6.76 -10.68 23.74
CA LYS A 256 -6.85 -11.73 22.72
C LYS A 256 -5.62 -11.76 21.80
N PHE A 257 -5.17 -10.59 21.36
CA PHE A 257 -3.98 -10.43 20.52
C PHE A 257 -2.73 -10.90 21.25
N TYR A 258 -2.50 -10.38 22.46
CA TYR A 258 -1.28 -10.60 23.22
C TYR A 258 -1.13 -12.05 23.68
N ASP A 259 -2.24 -12.70 24.06
CA ASP A 259 -2.26 -14.12 24.47
C ASP A 259 -1.87 -15.07 23.32
N LYS A 260 -2.04 -14.63 22.07
CA LYS A 260 -1.78 -15.41 20.85
C LYS A 260 -0.65 -14.85 19.99
N MET A 261 0.18 -13.96 20.56
CA MET A 261 1.16 -13.20 19.78
C MET A 261 2.10 -14.11 18.98
N ASP A 262 2.50 -15.25 19.54
CA ASP A 262 3.40 -16.23 18.93
C ASP A 262 2.71 -17.15 17.90
N GLU A 263 1.37 -17.08 17.75
CA GLU A 263 0.59 -17.86 16.78
C GLU A 263 0.40 -17.12 15.44
N TYR A 264 0.59 -15.80 15.41
CA TYR A 264 0.43 -15.01 14.20
C TYR A 264 1.62 -15.17 13.26
N ASP A 265 1.33 -15.26 11.96
CA ASP A 265 2.31 -15.28 10.88
C ASP A 265 1.86 -14.32 9.76
N PRO A 266 2.00 -12.99 9.96
CA PRO A 266 1.63 -12.00 8.95
C PRO A 266 2.49 -12.12 7.68
N LYS A 267 3.71 -12.67 7.79
CA LYS A 267 4.64 -12.80 6.67
C LYS A 267 4.08 -13.76 5.62
N LYS A 268 3.37 -14.82 6.04
CA LYS A 268 2.70 -15.76 5.14
C LYS A 268 1.75 -15.08 4.14
N LEU A 269 1.01 -14.05 4.57
CA LEU A 269 0.15 -13.29 3.65
C LEU A 269 1.00 -12.54 2.62
N ILE A 270 2.07 -11.88 3.06
CA ILE A 270 2.97 -11.16 2.14
C ILE A 270 3.59 -12.12 1.14
N ASP A 271 4.11 -13.26 1.60
CA ASP A 271 4.76 -14.25 0.73
C ASP A 271 3.81 -14.79 -0.34
N SER A 272 2.54 -15.03 0.02
CA SER A 272 1.53 -15.62 -0.86
C SER A 272 0.79 -14.62 -1.75
N GLU A 273 0.74 -13.33 -1.39
CA GLU A 273 -0.06 -12.34 -2.11
C GLU A 273 0.74 -11.19 -2.73
N LEU A 274 1.85 -10.80 -2.09
CA LEU A 274 2.55 -9.53 -2.36
C LEU A 274 4.07 -9.68 -2.52
N SER A 275 4.60 -10.90 -2.51
CA SER A 275 6.01 -11.13 -2.79
C SER A 275 6.36 -10.70 -4.21
N TYR A 276 7.64 -10.45 -4.47
CA TYR A 276 8.13 -10.05 -5.80
C TYR A 276 7.63 -10.98 -6.90
N LYS A 277 7.82 -12.28 -6.71
CA LYS A 277 7.32 -13.31 -7.62
C LYS A 277 5.81 -13.21 -7.86
N VAL A 278 5.01 -13.24 -6.79
CA VAL A 278 3.54 -13.25 -6.91
C VAL A 278 3.02 -11.97 -7.55
N SER A 279 3.54 -10.80 -7.16
CA SER A 279 3.15 -9.52 -7.75
C SER A 279 3.52 -9.43 -9.23
N VAL A 280 4.68 -9.95 -9.64
CA VAL A 280 5.07 -10.00 -11.06
C VAL A 280 4.17 -10.96 -11.85
N GLU A 281 3.88 -12.16 -11.32
CA GLU A 281 2.96 -13.11 -11.94
C GLU A 281 1.55 -12.51 -12.13
N LYS A 282 1.04 -11.79 -11.13
CA LYS A 282 -0.25 -11.07 -11.21
C LYS A 282 -0.20 -9.96 -12.27
N LEU A 283 0.88 -9.18 -12.32
CA LEU A 283 1.04 -8.12 -13.31
C LEU A 283 1.05 -8.66 -14.74
N LEU A 284 1.78 -9.76 -14.99
CA LEU A 284 1.83 -10.38 -16.32
C LEU A 284 0.46 -10.91 -16.76
N LYS A 285 -0.31 -11.51 -15.85
CA LYS A 285 -1.68 -11.94 -16.16
C LYS A 285 -2.57 -10.78 -16.60
N ILE A 286 -2.46 -9.61 -15.96
CA ILE A 286 -3.22 -8.41 -16.34
C ILE A 286 -2.89 -7.97 -17.78
N PHE A 287 -1.64 -8.14 -18.22
CA PHE A 287 -1.25 -7.86 -19.60
C PHE A 287 -1.79 -8.90 -20.60
N GLU A 288 -2.07 -10.12 -20.17
CA GLU A 288 -2.52 -11.23 -21.00
C GLU A 288 -4.05 -11.35 -21.11
N GLU A 289 -4.81 -10.76 -20.18
CA GLU A 289 -6.30 -10.68 -20.20
C GLU A 289 -6.85 -9.96 -21.43
#